data_AF-A0A913Z5C3-F1
#
_entry.id   AF-A0A913Z5C3-F1
#
_cell.length_a   1.000
_cell.length_b   1.000
_cell.length_c   1.000
_cell.angle_alpha   90.00
_cell.angle_beta   90.00
_cell.angle_gamma   90.00
#
_symmetry.space_group_name_H-M   'P 1'
#
loop_
_entity.id
_entity.type
_entity.pdbx_description
1 polymer ?
#
loop_
_entity_poly.entity_id
_entity_poly.type
_entity_poly.pdbx_seq_one_letter_code
_entity_poly.pdbx_strand_id
1 'polypeptide(L)'
;MSGTDALEDRRVEDLAHQVTETSDKNVPILLLAIQDILDSVIPGSQRASKVKKDIWNFDLLQSVLLALRQDFSLIQGKWNTAASLAKILAHCAVGLEPTDTYEYNAIFLPEASERLLILARNIQFRYMKIPEKTLTLKDDLIKDFKEVIEALQWLISGHVFLTMHVLRSNYLLQMLITDDKETAIVILGLFQNAVRVNPMVLQTLDEKVVHSLLDEVIYKLSAFNDAEVGAAATRALVNIADVHQPLIRLLYTRYKGLRPLLSRWTGKGFGRDLKKLLGLLDAGSTQQAEMQRLHRAAKTIQAVWKGFQTRRQLKKANKAFTRLQKSFREKQVQRDLHAEKERERRELQHQLLVSRRQAIRQTRQKQLDMITAMAPGKVDAYLQMSQIAAAVKLQARWRGIIERRKLGLRQATAKQVRAAITIQRVVRRFLKRLEEKKREPLLFRPPPGLTDERRVDLQRTIDQHREAHPPKQLSRQLQQELHDEAQEMLGRYLSVRMAHRKNYQRREALLASLETDADLLSDAPKLCDLTDRDMHKFTSHSAPIAAKALANHKEQMLMLRQPWWKKLNAGERTDEEAEQDYDSNIL
;
A
#
# COMPACT_ATOMS: atom_id res chain seq x y z
N MET A 1 -54.57 -11.79 23.88
CA MET A 1 -53.75 -11.98 25.09
C MET A 1 -53.02 -10.68 25.40
N SER A 2 -53.80 -9.71 25.87
CA SER A 2 -53.41 -8.35 26.22
C SER A 2 -53.67 -8.22 27.73
N GLY A 3 -52.62 -8.11 28.54
CA GLY A 3 -52.84 -8.09 29.99
C GLY A 3 -51.58 -8.08 30.82
N THR A 4 -50.67 -7.14 30.57
CA THR A 4 -49.57 -6.77 31.50
C THR A 4 -49.05 -5.35 31.23
N ASP A 5 -49.93 -4.36 31.03
CA ASP A 5 -49.50 -3.01 30.60
C ASP A 5 -49.98 -1.86 31.51
N ALA A 6 -50.34 -2.13 32.77
CA ALA A 6 -50.80 -1.10 33.70
C ALA A 6 -50.50 -1.41 35.18
N LEU A 7 -49.25 -1.72 35.52
CA LEU A 7 -48.76 -1.42 36.87
C LEU A 7 -48.11 -0.04 36.79
N GLU A 8 -48.84 0.98 37.23
CA GLU A 8 -48.28 2.29 37.55
C GLU A 8 -47.05 2.05 38.44
N ASP A 9 -45.89 2.56 38.01
CA ASP A 9 -44.62 2.36 38.71
C ASP A 9 -44.58 3.26 39.96
N ARG A 10 -45.47 3.03 40.94
CA ARG A 10 -45.61 3.78 42.20
C ARG A 10 -44.34 3.75 43.07
N ARG A 11 -43.37 2.92 42.72
CA ARG A 11 -42.06 2.83 43.39
C ARG A 11 -41.34 4.17 43.50
N VAL A 12 -41.48 5.06 42.50
CA VAL A 12 -40.87 6.40 42.53
C VAL A 12 -41.59 7.33 43.51
N GLU A 13 -42.92 7.26 43.54
CA GLU A 13 -43.79 8.03 44.44
C GLU A 13 -43.64 7.57 45.90
N ASP A 14 -43.63 6.26 46.13
CA ASP A 14 -43.38 5.65 47.45
C ASP A 14 -42.00 6.06 48.00
N LEU A 15 -40.99 6.11 47.12
CA LEU A 15 -39.64 6.56 47.48
C LEU A 15 -39.61 8.06 47.81
N ALA A 16 -40.31 8.89 47.04
CA ALA A 16 -40.43 10.31 47.32
C ALA A 16 -41.08 10.57 48.68
N HIS A 17 -42.17 9.87 48.99
CA HIS A 17 -42.80 9.93 50.31
C HIS A 17 -41.84 9.54 51.44
N GLN A 18 -41.12 8.42 51.29
CA GLN A 18 -40.14 7.98 52.29
C GLN A 18 -39.00 8.99 52.48
N VAL A 19 -38.52 9.62 51.40
CA VAL A 19 -37.47 10.65 51.49
C VAL A 19 -37.96 11.88 52.26
N THR A 20 -39.23 12.28 52.12
CA THR A 20 -39.79 13.41 52.87
C THR A 20 -40.00 13.14 54.36
N GLU A 21 -40.27 11.89 54.75
CA GLU A 21 -40.55 11.51 56.15
C GLU A 21 -39.29 11.15 56.95
N THR A 22 -38.15 10.94 56.28
CA THR A 22 -36.93 10.41 56.92
C THR A 22 -35.98 11.51 57.38
N SER A 23 -35.22 11.25 58.47
CA SER A 23 -34.15 12.14 58.94
C SER A 23 -33.01 12.30 57.91
N ASP A 24 -32.45 13.50 57.81
CA ASP A 24 -31.39 13.91 56.85
C ASP A 24 -30.22 12.92 56.68
N LYS A 25 -29.83 12.18 57.73
CA LYS A 25 -28.67 11.26 57.69
C LYS A 25 -28.93 9.95 56.93
N ASN A 26 -30.19 9.52 56.84
CA ASN A 26 -30.58 8.28 56.17
C ASN A 26 -31.08 8.53 54.74
N VAL A 27 -31.41 9.77 54.40
CA VAL A 27 -31.83 10.19 53.05
C VAL A 27 -30.84 9.73 51.96
N PRO A 28 -29.50 9.87 52.10
CA PRO A 28 -28.55 9.39 51.10
C PRO A 28 -28.64 7.88 50.81
N ILE A 29 -28.99 7.08 51.82
CA ILE A 29 -29.09 5.62 51.69
C ILE A 29 -30.40 5.25 50.99
N LEU A 30 -31.50 5.90 51.34
CA LEU A 30 -32.79 5.70 50.67
C LEU A 30 -32.72 6.07 49.20
N LEU A 31 -32.01 7.16 48.87
CA LEU A 31 -31.82 7.59 47.48
C LEU A 31 -31.02 6.60 46.63
N LEU A 32 -30.29 5.64 47.22
CA LEU A 32 -29.66 4.55 46.46
C LEU A 32 -30.70 3.61 45.83
N ALA A 33 -31.91 3.50 46.40
CA ALA A 33 -32.98 2.69 45.83
C ALA A 33 -33.43 3.19 44.44
N ILE A 34 -33.11 4.44 44.08
CA ILE A 34 -33.28 4.95 42.71
C ILE A 34 -32.51 4.08 41.71
N GLN A 35 -31.34 3.58 42.09
CA GLN A 35 -30.54 2.72 41.22
C GLN A 35 -31.23 1.40 40.91
N ASP A 36 -31.86 0.77 41.91
CA ASP A 36 -32.62 -0.48 41.71
C ASP A 36 -33.83 -0.26 40.79
N ILE A 37 -34.47 0.92 40.89
CA ILE A 37 -35.56 1.31 39.98
C ILE A 37 -35.03 1.47 38.55
N LEU A 38 -33.90 2.16 38.36
CA LEU A 38 -33.28 2.34 37.05
C LEU A 38 -32.82 1.03 36.42
N ASP A 39 -32.20 0.14 37.20
CA ASP A 39 -31.70 -1.16 36.72
C ASP A 39 -32.84 -2.11 36.32
N SER A 40 -34.05 -1.92 36.89
CA SER A 40 -35.24 -2.67 36.51
C SER A 40 -35.80 -2.30 35.13
N VAL A 41 -35.30 -1.23 34.49
CA VAL A 41 -35.82 -0.71 33.22
C VAL A 41 -34.74 -0.72 32.14
N ILE A 42 -35.11 -1.14 30.93
CA ILE A 42 -34.19 -1.18 29.78
C ILE A 42 -33.78 0.24 29.38
N PRO A 43 -32.47 0.56 29.27
CA PRO A 43 -31.98 1.87 28.85
C PRO A 43 -32.55 2.28 27.47
N GLY A 44 -33.08 3.50 27.37
CA GLY A 44 -33.63 4.04 26.12
C GLY A 44 -35.06 3.60 25.79
N SER A 45 -35.71 2.79 26.63
CA SER A 45 -37.14 2.47 26.48
C SER A 45 -38.04 3.66 26.86
N GLN A 46 -39.26 3.70 26.33
CA GLN A 46 -40.25 4.72 26.71
C GLN A 46 -40.56 4.70 28.23
N ARG A 47 -40.47 3.51 28.84
CA ARG A 47 -40.61 3.33 30.30
C ARG A 47 -39.48 4.00 31.07
N ALA A 48 -38.23 3.92 30.60
CA ALA A 48 -37.09 4.59 31.24
C ALA A 48 -37.24 6.11 31.21
N SER A 49 -37.69 6.66 30.07
CA SER A 49 -37.94 8.10 29.96
C SER A 49 -39.08 8.56 30.87
N LYS A 50 -40.12 7.74 31.06
CA LYS A 50 -41.22 8.04 32.00
C LYS A 50 -40.72 8.05 33.45
N VAL A 51 -40.01 7.00 33.87
CA VAL A 51 -39.42 6.92 35.22
C VAL A 51 -38.49 8.09 35.52
N LYS A 52 -37.65 8.50 34.55
CA LYS A 52 -36.77 9.67 34.72
C LYS A 52 -37.57 10.98 34.88
N LYS A 53 -38.67 11.14 34.14
CA LYS A 53 -39.57 12.30 34.30
C LYS A 53 -40.25 12.28 35.66
N ASP A 54 -40.69 11.12 36.13
CA ASP A 54 -41.30 10.98 37.44
C ASP A 54 -40.28 11.33 38.55
N ILE A 55 -39.03 10.86 38.44
CA ILE A 55 -37.93 11.22 39.37
C ILE A 55 -37.69 12.74 39.41
N TRP A 56 -37.81 13.43 38.27
CA TRP A 56 -37.69 14.89 38.21
C TRP A 56 -38.90 15.59 38.84
N ASN A 57 -40.11 15.15 38.49
CA ASN A 57 -41.36 15.76 38.97
C ASN A 57 -41.56 15.62 40.48
N PHE A 58 -41.03 14.55 41.09
CA PHE A 58 -41.06 14.33 42.53
C PHE A 58 -39.86 14.93 43.28
N ASP A 59 -39.07 15.81 42.64
CA ASP A 59 -37.88 16.48 43.22
C ASP A 59 -36.83 15.54 43.83
N LEU A 60 -36.84 14.27 43.42
CA LEU A 60 -35.88 13.27 43.91
C LEU A 60 -34.46 13.59 43.42
N LEU A 61 -34.33 14.17 42.22
CA LEU A 61 -33.03 14.53 41.66
C LEU A 61 -32.40 15.74 42.39
N GLN A 62 -33.22 16.70 42.80
CA GLN A 62 -32.87 17.83 43.65
C GLN A 62 -32.49 17.33 45.06
N SER A 63 -33.21 16.34 45.57
CA SER A 63 -32.90 15.68 46.84
C SER A 63 -31.54 14.96 46.80
N VAL A 64 -31.20 14.30 45.69
CA VAL A 64 -29.85 13.74 45.46
C VAL A 64 -28.80 14.85 45.44
N LEU A 65 -29.04 15.96 44.74
CA LEU A 65 -28.12 17.08 44.69
C LEU A 65 -27.88 17.70 46.08
N LEU A 66 -28.93 17.80 46.91
CA LEU A 66 -28.86 18.28 48.29
C LEU A 66 -28.11 17.29 49.19
N ALA A 67 -28.38 15.98 49.06
CA ALA A 67 -27.69 14.92 49.79
C ALA A 67 -26.18 14.94 49.55
N LEU A 68 -25.74 15.23 48.30
CA LEU A 68 -24.33 15.38 47.95
C LEU A 68 -23.62 16.57 48.63
N ARG A 69 -24.36 17.46 49.32
CA ARG A 69 -23.77 18.55 50.12
C ARG A 69 -23.35 18.10 51.53
N GLN A 70 -23.86 16.96 52.00
CA GLN A 70 -23.60 16.47 53.36
C GLN A 70 -22.16 15.93 53.52
N ASP A 71 -21.68 15.82 54.76
CA ASP A 71 -20.40 15.15 55.04
C ASP A 71 -20.59 13.63 55.15
N PHE A 72 -20.16 12.92 54.11
CA PHE A 72 -20.22 11.47 54.01
C PHE A 72 -19.31 10.71 54.96
N SER A 73 -18.51 11.39 55.78
CA SER A 73 -17.75 10.72 56.85
C SER A 73 -18.65 10.08 57.92
N LEU A 74 -19.85 10.62 58.13
CA LEU A 74 -20.79 10.24 59.19
C LEU A 74 -21.97 9.39 58.70
N ILE A 75 -22.06 9.15 57.40
CA ILE A 75 -23.16 8.45 56.73
C ILE A 75 -22.77 6.97 56.54
N GLN A 76 -23.75 6.05 56.66
CA GLN A 76 -23.49 4.63 56.40
C GLN A 76 -23.13 4.42 54.92
N GLY A 77 -22.10 3.59 54.66
CA GLY A 77 -21.51 3.42 53.34
C GLY A 77 -20.50 4.51 52.95
N LYS A 78 -20.30 5.54 53.78
CA LYS A 78 -19.27 6.58 53.66
C LYS A 78 -19.22 7.23 52.26
N TRP A 79 -18.02 7.38 51.68
CA TRP A 79 -17.76 8.02 50.40
C TRP A 79 -18.21 7.20 49.19
N ASN A 80 -18.34 5.87 49.34
CA ASN A 80 -18.93 5.00 48.33
C ASN A 80 -20.42 5.35 48.10
N THR A 81 -21.16 5.68 49.16
CA THR A 81 -22.53 6.19 49.03
C THR A 81 -22.57 7.49 48.21
N ALA A 82 -21.60 8.39 48.42
CA ALA A 82 -21.49 9.63 47.65
C ALA A 82 -21.17 9.38 46.17
N ALA A 83 -20.26 8.45 45.88
CA ALA A 83 -19.91 8.04 44.52
C ALA A 83 -21.09 7.40 43.78
N SER A 84 -21.83 6.52 44.47
CA SER A 84 -23.04 5.89 43.94
C SER A 84 -24.14 6.93 43.66
N LEU A 85 -24.35 7.89 44.56
CA LEU A 85 -25.29 9.00 44.34
C LEU A 85 -24.86 9.92 43.18
N ALA A 86 -23.57 10.21 43.03
CA ALA A 86 -23.02 10.95 41.90
C ALA A 86 -23.32 10.23 40.57
N LYS A 87 -23.16 8.90 40.55
CA LYS A 87 -23.49 8.06 39.41
C LYS A 87 -24.99 8.12 39.10
N ILE A 88 -25.87 7.97 40.09
CA ILE A 88 -27.33 8.09 39.94
C ILE A 88 -27.70 9.47 39.36
N LEU A 89 -27.15 10.54 39.93
CA LEU A 89 -27.37 11.92 39.46
C LEU A 89 -27.04 12.05 37.96
N ALA A 90 -25.88 11.56 37.54
CA ALA A 90 -25.45 11.62 36.14
C ALA A 90 -26.33 10.75 35.22
N HIS A 91 -26.70 9.54 35.63
CA HIS A 91 -27.54 8.64 34.82
C HIS A 91 -28.98 9.15 34.66
N CYS A 92 -29.56 9.72 35.70
CA CYS A 92 -30.88 10.34 35.65
C CYS A 92 -30.87 11.59 34.79
N ALA A 93 -29.85 12.44 34.91
CA ALA A 93 -29.77 13.71 34.19
C ALA A 93 -29.52 13.54 32.68
N VAL A 94 -28.81 12.50 32.26
CA VAL A 94 -28.55 12.24 30.83
C VAL A 94 -29.78 11.60 30.17
N GLY A 95 -30.30 12.23 29.12
CA GLY A 95 -31.49 11.76 28.39
C GLY A 95 -32.83 12.11 29.04
N LEU A 96 -32.83 13.01 30.05
CA LEU A 96 -34.03 13.61 30.60
C LEU A 96 -34.40 14.87 29.80
N GLU A 97 -35.64 14.91 29.30
CA GLU A 97 -36.25 16.09 28.68
C GLU A 97 -37.41 16.57 29.57
N PRO A 98 -37.14 17.47 30.53
CA PRO A 98 -38.16 17.99 31.43
C PRO A 98 -39.05 19.02 30.72
N THR A 99 -40.23 19.31 31.28
CA THR A 99 -41.13 20.37 30.81
C THR A 99 -40.53 21.76 30.98
N ASP A 100 -39.75 21.97 32.05
CA ASP A 100 -39.11 23.25 32.37
C ASP A 100 -37.64 23.27 31.94
N THR A 101 -37.44 23.40 30.62
CA THR A 101 -36.13 23.32 29.97
C THR A 101 -35.12 24.36 30.47
N TYR A 102 -35.56 25.53 30.96
CA TYR A 102 -34.65 26.60 31.40
C TYR A 102 -34.05 26.33 32.79
N GLU A 103 -34.87 26.07 33.81
CA GLU A 103 -34.40 25.82 35.18
C GLU A 103 -33.46 24.61 35.23
N TYR A 104 -33.80 23.57 34.47
CA TYR A 104 -32.98 22.38 34.34
C TYR A 104 -31.61 22.68 33.72
N ASN A 105 -31.56 23.36 32.57
CA ASN A 105 -30.31 23.57 31.84
C ASN A 105 -29.45 24.72 32.40
N ALA A 106 -30.05 25.78 32.91
CA ALA A 106 -29.34 26.98 33.35
C ALA A 106 -28.97 26.97 34.84
N ILE A 107 -29.73 26.27 35.69
CA ILE A 107 -29.55 26.29 37.15
C ILE A 107 -29.10 24.91 37.62
N PHE A 108 -29.95 23.89 37.43
CA PHE A 108 -29.73 22.58 38.01
C PHE A 108 -28.48 21.88 37.47
N LEU A 109 -28.31 21.79 36.15
CA LEU A 109 -27.18 21.08 35.52
C LEU A 109 -25.81 21.72 35.83
N PRO A 110 -25.62 23.04 35.74
CA PRO A 110 -24.38 23.68 36.19
C PRO A 110 -24.10 23.44 37.67
N GLU A 111 -25.12 23.56 38.53
CA GLU A 111 -24.96 23.30 39.96
C GLU A 111 -24.58 21.84 40.26
N ALA A 112 -25.19 20.89 39.56
CA ALA A 112 -24.83 19.47 39.63
C ALA A 112 -23.36 19.24 39.24
N SER A 113 -22.91 19.85 38.13
CA SER A 113 -21.51 19.72 37.69
C SER A 113 -20.52 20.30 38.70
N GLU A 114 -20.84 21.45 39.31
CA GLU A 114 -20.00 22.08 40.33
C GLU A 114 -19.98 21.25 41.61
N ARG A 115 -21.12 20.67 42.01
CA ARG A 115 -21.22 19.82 43.19
C ARG A 115 -20.36 18.57 43.04
N LEU A 116 -20.38 17.94 41.88
CA LEU A 116 -19.52 16.78 41.58
C LEU A 116 -18.03 17.14 41.65
N LEU A 117 -17.64 18.32 41.18
CA LEU A 117 -16.25 18.81 41.29
C LEU A 117 -15.84 19.07 42.75
N ILE A 118 -16.71 19.70 43.55
CA ILE A 118 -16.48 19.91 44.98
C ILE A 118 -16.36 18.58 45.71
N LEU A 119 -17.25 17.62 45.42
CA LEU A 119 -17.21 16.28 46.00
C LEU A 119 -15.91 15.56 45.66
N ALA A 120 -15.52 15.57 44.38
CA ALA A 120 -14.25 14.98 43.93
C ALA A 120 -13.06 15.62 44.65
N ARG A 121 -13.05 16.95 44.81
CA ARG A 121 -12.00 17.66 45.55
C ARG A 121 -11.97 17.28 47.03
N ASN A 122 -13.12 17.10 47.67
CA ASN A 122 -13.20 16.69 49.07
C ASN A 122 -12.68 15.26 49.28
N ILE A 123 -13.02 14.34 48.39
CA ILE A 123 -12.48 12.96 48.40
C ILE A 123 -10.96 13.01 48.19
N GLN A 124 -10.51 13.79 47.21
CA GLN A 124 -9.09 13.98 46.91
C GLN A 124 -8.29 14.48 48.11
N PHE A 125 -8.76 15.54 48.75
CA PHE A 125 -8.11 16.11 49.92
C PHE A 125 -8.00 15.11 51.08
N ARG A 126 -8.95 14.18 51.18
CA ARG A 126 -8.94 13.15 52.22
C ARG A 126 -7.92 12.05 51.93
N TYR A 127 -7.93 11.45 50.74
CA TYR A 127 -6.96 10.37 50.46
C TYR A 127 -5.52 10.87 50.37
N MET A 128 -5.30 12.14 50.01
CA MET A 128 -3.96 12.75 50.05
C MET A 128 -3.40 12.90 51.47
N LYS A 129 -4.26 12.98 52.49
CA LYS A 129 -3.86 13.08 53.90
C LYS A 129 -3.63 11.73 54.58
N ILE A 130 -4.05 10.63 53.95
CA ILE A 130 -3.90 9.29 54.53
C ILE A 130 -2.45 8.84 54.39
N PRO A 131 -1.77 8.45 55.49
CA PRO A 131 -0.41 7.92 55.44
C PRO A 131 -0.37 6.57 54.73
N GLU A 132 0.75 6.23 54.10
CA GLU A 132 0.93 5.02 53.26
C GLU A 132 0.62 3.69 53.97
N LYS A 133 0.57 3.67 55.32
CA LYS A 133 0.28 2.48 56.13
C LYS A 133 -1.17 1.98 56.03
N THR A 134 -2.10 2.81 55.56
CA THR A 134 -3.53 2.48 55.43
C THR A 134 -3.95 2.40 53.97
N LEU A 135 -3.23 1.59 53.19
CA LEU A 135 -3.35 1.51 51.74
C LEU A 135 -4.77 1.15 51.27
N THR A 136 -5.46 0.23 51.97
CA THR A 136 -6.82 -0.21 51.60
C THR A 136 -7.84 0.94 51.64
N LEU A 137 -7.84 1.74 52.70
CA LEU A 137 -8.73 2.91 52.80
C LEU A 137 -8.38 3.99 51.76
N LYS A 138 -7.10 4.12 51.40
CA LYS A 138 -6.66 5.04 50.35
C LYS A 138 -7.14 4.57 48.98
N ASP A 139 -7.01 3.28 48.68
CA ASP A 139 -7.44 2.68 47.41
C ASP A 139 -8.97 2.76 47.25
N ASP A 140 -9.74 2.53 48.32
CA ASP A 140 -11.19 2.69 48.33
C ASP A 140 -11.60 4.14 47.99
N LEU A 141 -10.96 5.14 48.60
CA LEU A 141 -11.24 6.55 48.30
C LEU A 141 -10.78 6.97 46.90
N ILE A 142 -9.68 6.41 46.38
CA ILE A 142 -9.24 6.64 45.00
C ILE A 142 -10.26 6.05 44.02
N LYS A 143 -10.84 4.90 44.35
CA LYS A 143 -11.92 4.29 43.56
C LYS A 143 -13.16 5.19 43.58
N ASP A 144 -13.61 5.64 44.75
CA ASP A 144 -14.75 6.56 44.88
C ASP A 144 -14.51 7.87 44.10
N PHE A 145 -13.29 8.41 44.15
CA PHE A 145 -12.89 9.58 43.36
C PHE A 145 -13.00 9.34 41.85
N LYS A 146 -12.50 8.18 41.36
CA LYS A 146 -12.60 7.80 39.95
C LYS A 146 -14.06 7.70 39.51
N GLU A 147 -14.91 7.06 40.31
CA GLU A 147 -16.35 6.93 40.03
C GLU A 147 -17.06 8.29 39.94
N VAL A 148 -16.76 9.23 40.84
CA VAL A 148 -17.33 10.60 40.77
C VAL A 148 -16.88 11.33 39.50
N ILE A 149 -15.61 11.22 39.10
CA ILE A 149 -15.11 11.84 37.87
C ILE A 149 -15.72 11.16 36.63
N GLU A 150 -15.89 9.84 36.63
CA GLU A 150 -16.58 9.11 35.55
C GLU A 150 -18.04 9.54 35.42
N ALA A 151 -18.74 9.74 36.54
CA ALA A 151 -20.10 10.29 36.54
C ALA A 151 -20.14 11.71 35.95
N LEU A 152 -19.17 12.56 36.29
CA LEU A 152 -19.04 13.89 35.67
C LEU A 152 -18.74 13.80 34.17
N GLN A 153 -17.87 12.88 33.75
CA GLN A 153 -17.57 12.62 32.33
C GLN A 153 -18.81 12.16 31.56
N TRP A 154 -19.65 11.32 32.18
CA TRP A 154 -20.92 10.90 31.61
C TRP A 154 -21.88 12.08 31.46
N LEU A 155 -22.00 12.92 32.49
CA LEU A 155 -22.86 14.10 32.50
C LEU A 155 -22.49 15.10 31.39
N ILE A 156 -21.21 15.45 31.25
CA ILE A 156 -20.76 16.38 30.19
C ILE A 156 -20.92 15.77 28.79
N SER A 157 -20.82 14.44 28.65
CA SER A 157 -21.02 13.75 27.37
C SER A 157 -22.48 13.80 26.92
N GLY A 158 -23.43 13.77 27.85
CA GLY A 158 -24.85 13.98 27.57
C GLY A 158 -25.21 15.45 27.33
N HIS A 159 -24.56 16.39 28.03
CA HIS A 159 -24.86 17.83 27.99
C HIS A 159 -23.62 18.64 27.62
N VAL A 160 -23.37 18.78 26.31
CA VAL A 160 -22.14 19.36 25.73
C VAL A 160 -21.81 20.76 26.27
N PHE A 161 -22.80 21.60 26.57
CA PHE A 161 -22.58 22.96 27.06
C PHE A 161 -21.90 23.01 28.45
N LEU A 162 -22.05 21.96 29.28
CA LEU A 162 -21.42 21.87 30.59
C LEU A 162 -19.89 21.77 30.52
N THR A 163 -19.33 21.37 29.38
CA THR A 163 -17.87 21.31 29.18
C THR A 163 -17.20 22.66 29.46
N MET A 164 -17.82 23.78 29.08
CA MET A 164 -17.30 25.11 29.39
C MET A 164 -17.34 25.40 30.90
N HIS A 165 -18.44 25.02 31.56
CA HIS A 165 -18.61 25.23 33.00
C HIS A 165 -17.56 24.46 33.80
N VAL A 166 -17.38 23.17 33.49
CA VAL A 166 -16.40 22.30 34.16
C VAL A 166 -14.97 22.80 33.97
N LEU A 167 -14.59 23.21 32.75
CA LEU A 167 -13.23 23.69 32.48
C LEU A 167 -12.93 25.08 33.08
N ARG A 168 -13.95 25.90 33.35
CA ARG A 168 -13.81 27.18 34.08
C ARG A 168 -13.76 27.02 35.58
N SER A 169 -14.16 25.87 36.13
CA SER A 169 -14.26 25.68 37.56
C SER A 169 -12.88 25.71 38.24
N ASN A 170 -12.76 26.52 39.29
CA ASN A 170 -11.54 26.62 40.08
C ASN A 170 -11.19 25.30 40.77
N TYR A 171 -12.18 24.47 41.10
CA TYR A 171 -11.95 23.18 41.73
C TYR A 171 -11.22 22.22 40.79
N LEU A 172 -11.52 22.24 39.49
CA LEU A 172 -10.78 21.45 38.49
C LEU A 172 -9.30 21.83 38.47
N LEU A 173 -9.01 23.13 38.39
CA LEU A 173 -7.65 23.64 38.37
C LEU A 173 -6.91 23.28 39.68
N GLN A 174 -7.56 23.43 40.84
CA GLN A 174 -7.00 23.04 42.13
C GLN A 174 -6.67 21.55 42.21
N MET A 175 -7.52 20.67 41.66
CA MET A 175 -7.22 19.24 41.58
C MET A 175 -6.03 18.99 40.65
N LEU A 176 -5.97 19.67 39.50
CA LEU A 176 -4.88 19.51 38.54
C LEU A 176 -3.52 19.99 39.09
N ILE A 177 -3.48 21.06 39.90
CA ILE A 177 -2.24 21.59 40.48
C ILE A 177 -1.56 20.57 41.42
N THR A 178 -2.34 19.72 42.11
CA THR A 178 -1.76 18.78 43.10
C THR A 178 -0.75 17.78 42.52
N ASP A 179 0.25 17.41 43.33
CA ASP A 179 1.32 16.50 42.91
C ASP A 179 1.02 15.00 43.10
N ASP A 180 -0.26 14.64 43.16
CA ASP A 180 -0.68 13.25 43.29
C ASP A 180 -0.82 12.56 41.92
N LYS A 181 -0.23 11.36 41.81
CA LYS A 181 -0.21 10.56 40.58
C LYS A 181 -1.61 10.20 40.08
N GLU A 182 -2.44 9.64 40.96
CA GLU A 182 -3.76 9.11 40.60
C GLU A 182 -4.69 10.26 40.21
N THR A 183 -4.68 11.35 40.97
CA THR A 183 -5.39 12.59 40.62
C THR A 183 -4.98 13.07 39.23
N ALA A 184 -3.68 13.19 38.96
CA ALA A 184 -3.18 13.73 37.71
C ALA A 184 -3.69 12.91 36.51
N ILE A 185 -3.59 11.58 36.57
CA ILE A 185 -4.04 10.69 35.48
C ILE A 185 -5.55 10.87 35.22
N VAL A 186 -6.36 10.86 36.27
CA VAL A 186 -7.83 10.95 36.18
C VAL A 186 -8.29 12.32 35.65
N ILE A 187 -7.72 13.42 36.16
CA ILE A 187 -8.08 14.78 35.75
C ILE A 187 -7.58 15.09 34.34
N LEU A 188 -6.40 14.61 33.94
CA LEU A 188 -5.93 14.68 32.55
C LEU A 188 -6.89 13.94 31.60
N GLY A 189 -7.44 12.80 32.05
CA GLY A 189 -8.50 12.08 31.35
C GLY A 189 -9.79 12.89 31.21
N LEU A 190 -10.24 13.55 32.29
CA LEU A 190 -11.41 14.44 32.27
C LEU A 190 -11.20 15.62 31.31
N PHE A 191 -10.04 16.29 31.35
CA PHE A 191 -9.72 17.39 30.45
C PHE A 191 -9.74 16.94 28.98
N GLN A 192 -9.12 15.79 28.69
CA GLN A 192 -9.14 15.18 27.37
C GLN A 192 -10.58 14.87 26.91
N ASN A 193 -11.42 14.31 27.79
CA ASN A 193 -12.80 13.98 27.47
C ASN A 193 -13.64 15.23 27.19
N ALA A 194 -13.49 16.30 28.00
CA ALA A 194 -14.22 17.55 27.82
C ALA A 194 -13.95 18.18 26.43
N VAL A 195 -12.68 18.19 25.99
CA VAL A 195 -12.34 18.71 24.64
C VAL A 195 -12.82 17.77 23.54
N ARG A 196 -12.82 16.45 23.76
CA ARG A 196 -13.33 15.48 22.79
C ARG A 196 -14.84 15.64 22.57
N VAL A 197 -15.59 15.87 23.64
CA VAL A 197 -17.06 16.08 23.60
C VAL A 197 -17.40 17.42 22.96
N ASN A 198 -16.65 18.48 23.29
CA ASN A 198 -16.81 19.80 22.69
C ASN A 198 -15.50 20.29 22.05
N PRO A 199 -15.25 20.00 20.75
CA PRO A 199 -14.03 20.40 20.05
C PRO A 199 -13.75 21.91 20.03
N MET A 200 -14.79 22.73 20.20
CA MET A 200 -14.69 24.20 20.16
C MET A 200 -14.52 24.81 21.55
N VAL A 201 -14.56 24.01 22.63
CA VAL A 201 -14.52 24.51 24.01
C VAL A 201 -13.29 25.39 24.28
N LEU A 202 -12.13 24.99 23.75
CA LEU A 202 -10.87 25.74 23.93
C LEU A 202 -10.84 27.08 23.17
N GLN A 203 -11.69 27.27 22.15
CA GLN A 203 -11.82 28.56 21.46
C GLN A 203 -12.77 29.51 22.19
N THR A 204 -13.78 28.94 22.87
CA THR A 204 -14.79 29.70 23.62
C THR A 204 -14.35 30.11 25.03
N LEU A 205 -13.34 29.43 25.58
CA LEU A 205 -12.77 29.75 26.87
C LEU A 205 -11.83 30.94 26.78
N ASP A 206 -11.73 31.70 27.87
CA ASP A 206 -10.75 32.78 27.97
C ASP A 206 -9.34 32.23 27.84
N GLU A 207 -8.49 32.93 27.09
CA GLU A 207 -7.10 32.50 26.87
C GLU A 207 -6.36 32.22 28.18
N LYS A 208 -6.62 33.00 29.23
CA LYS A 208 -6.04 32.80 30.56
C LYS A 208 -6.35 31.42 31.14
N VAL A 209 -7.60 30.95 31.00
CA VAL A 209 -8.03 29.65 31.54
C VAL A 209 -7.39 28.52 30.74
N VAL A 210 -7.40 28.60 29.41
CA VAL A 210 -6.75 27.61 28.53
C VAL A 210 -5.26 27.52 28.84
N HIS A 211 -4.60 28.66 29.00
CA HIS A 211 -3.19 28.73 29.34
C HIS A 211 -2.89 28.12 30.72
N SER A 212 -3.67 28.43 31.76
CA SER A 212 -3.48 27.82 33.08
C SER A 212 -3.63 26.30 33.05
N LEU A 213 -4.63 25.78 32.33
CA LEU A 213 -4.81 24.33 32.18
C LEU A 213 -3.62 23.70 31.45
N LEU A 214 -3.15 24.29 30.35
CA LEU A 214 -2.02 23.76 29.58
C LEU A 214 -0.68 23.89 30.30
N ASP A 215 -0.46 24.99 31.04
CA ASP A 215 0.72 25.21 31.88
C ASP A 215 0.82 24.07 32.91
N GLU A 216 -0.30 23.68 33.53
CA GLU A 216 -0.32 22.54 34.45
C GLU A 216 -0.05 21.20 33.75
N VAL A 217 -0.64 20.91 32.57
CA VAL A 217 -0.34 19.68 31.82
C VAL A 217 1.16 19.57 31.49
N ILE A 218 1.77 20.69 31.10
CA ILE A 218 3.20 20.74 30.76
C ILE A 218 4.05 20.69 32.02
N TYR A 219 3.59 21.29 33.12
CA TYR A 219 4.20 21.13 34.43
C TYR A 219 4.22 19.65 34.84
N LYS A 220 3.14 18.88 34.64
CA LYS A 220 3.13 17.43 34.91
C LYS A 220 4.15 16.66 34.08
N LEU A 221 4.34 17.01 32.80
CA LEU A 221 5.42 16.45 31.98
C LEU A 221 6.82 16.85 32.45
N SER A 222 6.93 17.94 33.20
CA SER A 222 8.20 18.53 33.62
C SER A 222 8.65 18.11 35.02
N ALA A 223 7.73 18.04 35.98
CA ALA A 223 8.00 17.79 37.39
C ALA A 223 7.98 16.30 37.75
N PHE A 224 7.12 15.51 37.10
CA PHE A 224 6.98 14.09 37.41
C PHE A 224 8.06 13.25 36.71
N ASN A 225 8.52 12.22 37.40
CA ASN A 225 9.44 11.21 36.84
C ASN A 225 8.75 9.89 36.47
N ASP A 226 7.52 9.67 36.96
CA ASP A 226 6.72 8.48 36.69
C ASP A 226 6.29 8.43 35.22
N ALA A 227 6.52 7.26 34.59
CA ALA A 227 6.17 7.00 33.21
C ALA A 227 4.65 7.06 32.96
N GLU A 228 3.82 6.70 33.94
CA GLU A 228 2.37 6.68 33.78
C GLU A 228 1.77 8.09 33.69
N VAL A 229 2.24 9.01 34.54
CA VAL A 229 1.84 10.43 34.48
C VAL A 229 2.35 11.08 33.19
N GLY A 230 3.61 10.80 32.83
CA GLY A 230 4.19 11.27 31.57
C GLY A 230 3.42 10.76 30.35
N ALA A 231 3.01 9.49 30.36
CA ALA A 231 2.18 8.89 29.32
C ALA A 231 0.78 9.52 29.26
N ALA A 232 0.12 9.72 30.40
CA ALA A 232 -1.20 10.33 30.49
C ALA A 232 -1.20 11.77 29.96
N ALA A 233 -0.23 12.59 30.36
CA ALA A 233 -0.11 13.97 29.90
C ALA A 233 0.25 14.05 28.41
N THR A 234 1.18 13.21 27.93
CA THR A 234 1.52 13.14 26.50
C THR A 234 0.31 12.73 25.67
N ARG A 235 -0.43 11.71 26.11
CA ARG A 235 -1.64 11.21 25.44
C ARG A 235 -2.75 12.25 25.43
N ALA A 236 -2.96 12.97 26.55
CA ALA A 236 -3.93 14.05 26.63
C ALA A 236 -3.60 15.14 25.59
N LEU A 237 -2.35 15.62 25.53
CA LEU A 237 -1.94 16.63 24.55
C LEU A 237 -2.12 16.15 23.09
N VAL A 238 -1.77 14.90 22.79
CA VAL A 238 -1.96 14.33 21.45
C VAL A 238 -3.43 14.27 21.07
N ASN A 239 -4.28 13.77 21.98
CA ASN A 239 -5.71 13.61 21.72
C ASN A 239 -6.41 14.96 21.60
N ILE A 240 -6.02 15.96 22.40
CA ILE A 240 -6.52 17.32 22.29
C ILE A 240 -6.03 17.95 20.97
N ALA A 241 -4.78 17.73 20.57
CA ALA A 241 -4.25 18.23 19.29
C ALA A 241 -4.94 17.62 18.06
N ASP A 242 -5.38 16.36 18.14
CA ASP A 242 -6.14 15.72 17.05
C ASP A 242 -7.51 16.40 16.84
N VAL A 243 -8.15 16.83 17.92
CA VAL A 243 -9.49 17.44 17.90
C VAL A 243 -9.42 18.96 17.69
N HIS A 244 -8.53 19.64 18.41
CA HIS A 244 -8.39 21.09 18.44
C HIS A 244 -7.05 21.52 17.83
N GLN A 245 -7.06 21.76 16.53
CA GLN A 245 -5.87 22.05 15.72
C GLN A 245 -5.05 23.29 16.12
N PRO A 246 -5.66 24.40 16.55
CA PRO A 246 -4.92 25.56 17.05
C PRO A 246 -4.00 25.27 18.24
N LEU A 247 -4.22 24.16 18.97
CA LEU A 247 -3.35 23.76 20.07
C LEU A 247 -1.89 23.63 19.65
N ILE A 248 -1.62 23.07 18.48
CA ILE A 248 -0.23 22.81 18.03
C ILE A 248 0.53 24.13 17.87
N ARG A 249 -0.15 25.15 17.31
CA ARG A 249 0.43 26.48 17.17
C ARG A 249 0.76 27.07 18.54
N LEU A 250 -0.17 26.94 19.50
CA LEU A 250 0.04 27.40 20.88
C LEU A 250 1.19 26.64 21.57
N LEU A 251 1.26 25.32 21.40
CA LEU A 251 2.35 24.49 21.91
C LEU A 251 3.71 24.93 21.36
N TYR A 252 3.78 25.24 20.07
CA TYR A 252 4.99 25.70 19.40
C TYR A 252 5.41 27.11 19.81
N THR A 253 4.46 28.06 19.90
CA THR A 253 4.79 29.47 20.17
C THR A 253 5.11 29.74 21.64
N ARG A 254 4.32 29.17 22.57
CA ARG A 254 4.45 29.41 24.02
C ARG A 254 5.50 28.50 24.67
N TYR A 255 5.53 27.21 24.32
CA TYR A 255 6.34 26.20 25.01
C TYR A 255 7.54 25.74 24.19
N LYS A 256 8.44 26.67 23.86
CA LYS A 256 9.65 26.41 23.06
C LYS A 256 10.55 25.30 23.64
N GLY A 257 10.52 25.11 24.96
CA GLY A 257 11.27 24.07 25.67
C GLY A 257 10.61 22.67 25.69
N LEU A 258 9.40 22.53 25.16
CA LEU A 258 8.64 21.27 25.21
C LEU A 258 9.34 20.14 24.44
N ARG A 259 9.99 20.44 23.32
CA ARG A 259 10.68 19.42 22.52
C ARG A 259 11.87 18.78 23.27
N PRO A 260 12.86 19.55 23.78
CA PRO A 260 13.90 19.00 24.65
C PRO A 260 13.32 18.25 25.84
N LEU A 261 12.25 18.79 26.43
CA LEU A 261 11.57 18.17 27.55
C LEU A 261 11.00 16.78 27.21
N LEU A 262 10.40 16.61 26.03
CA LEU A 262 9.86 15.34 25.58
C LEU A 262 10.95 14.29 25.29
N SER A 263 12.16 14.70 24.95
CA SER A 263 13.26 13.77 24.69
C SER A 263 13.65 12.94 25.93
N ARG A 264 13.43 13.47 27.15
CA ARG A 264 13.66 12.74 28.41
C ARG A 264 12.80 11.49 28.57
N TRP A 265 11.66 11.46 27.87
CA TRP A 265 10.66 10.40 27.97
C TRP A 265 10.90 9.26 26.96
N THR A 266 11.95 9.38 26.15
CA THR A 266 12.35 8.32 25.22
C THR A 266 12.73 7.04 25.97
N GLY A 267 12.20 5.90 25.52
CA GLY A 267 12.46 4.60 26.16
C GLY A 267 11.57 4.24 27.36
N LYS A 268 10.69 5.15 27.83
CA LYS A 268 9.81 4.92 29.01
C LYS A 268 8.47 4.21 28.72
N GLY A 269 8.36 3.47 27.62
CA GLY A 269 7.20 2.59 27.35
C GLY A 269 6.02 3.18 26.56
N PHE A 270 5.95 4.50 26.32
CA PHE A 270 4.86 5.15 25.56
C PHE A 270 5.32 5.85 24.27
N GLY A 271 6.30 5.24 23.59
CA GLY A 271 6.98 5.84 22.44
C GLY A 271 6.10 6.19 21.24
N ARG A 272 4.91 5.58 21.10
CA ARG A 272 3.97 5.90 20.00
C ARG A 272 3.40 7.31 20.14
N ASP A 273 2.82 7.60 21.29
CA ASP A 273 2.20 8.90 21.60
C ASP A 273 3.29 9.99 21.62
N LEU A 274 4.46 9.67 22.19
CA LEU A 274 5.62 10.57 22.20
C LEU A 274 6.11 10.92 20.79
N LYS A 275 6.27 9.92 19.91
CA LYS A 275 6.67 10.16 18.50
C LYS A 275 5.62 10.94 17.74
N LYS A 276 4.33 10.71 18.03
CA LYS A 276 3.24 11.46 17.41
C LYS A 276 3.27 12.93 17.85
N LEU A 277 3.38 13.21 19.15
CA LEU A 277 3.50 14.58 19.65
C LEU A 277 4.74 15.30 19.10
N LEU A 278 5.90 14.62 19.09
CA LEU A 278 7.12 15.17 18.49
C LEU A 278 6.94 15.46 16.99
N GLY A 279 6.29 14.56 16.25
CA GLY A 279 5.98 14.78 14.83
C GLY A 279 5.02 15.95 14.59
N LEU A 280 4.04 16.16 15.47
CA LEU A 280 3.14 17.31 15.42
C LEU A 280 3.90 18.62 15.70
N LEU A 281 4.82 18.61 16.68
CA LEU A 281 5.68 19.76 16.99
C LEU A 281 6.70 20.04 15.87
N ASP A 282 7.26 19.01 15.23
CA ASP A 282 8.20 19.12 14.11
C ASP A 282 7.55 19.74 12.87
N ALA A 283 6.30 19.41 12.62
CA ALA A 283 5.57 19.90 11.46
C ALA A 283 4.98 21.30 11.64
N GLY A 284 4.90 21.83 12.86
CA GLY A 284 4.31 23.16 13.16
C GLY A 284 2.80 23.31 12.87
N SER A 285 2.19 22.37 12.15
CA SER A 285 0.77 22.28 11.79
C SER A 285 0.39 20.82 11.53
N THR A 286 -0.85 20.43 11.83
CA THR A 286 -1.35 19.08 11.54
C THR A 286 -1.38 18.73 10.08
N GLN A 287 -1.75 19.66 9.21
CA GLN A 287 -1.81 19.39 7.77
C GLN A 287 -0.42 19.01 7.24
N GLN A 288 0.62 19.70 7.74
CA GLN A 288 2.00 19.38 7.40
C GLN A 288 2.44 18.05 8.04
N ALA A 289 2.02 17.74 9.27
CA ALA A 289 2.32 16.48 9.93
C ALA A 289 1.69 15.29 9.19
N GLU A 290 0.44 15.44 8.74
CA GLU A 290 -0.29 14.43 7.98
C GLU A 290 0.32 14.25 6.59
N MET A 291 0.66 15.34 5.89
CA MET A 291 1.37 15.29 4.61
C MET A 291 2.72 14.55 4.75
N GLN A 292 3.49 14.83 5.81
CA GLN A 292 4.74 14.12 6.08
C GLN A 292 4.50 12.63 6.37
N ARG A 293 3.43 12.28 7.09
CA ARG A 293 3.04 10.88 7.34
C ARG A 293 2.72 10.17 6.03
N LEU A 294 1.91 10.78 5.18
CA LEU A 294 1.56 10.25 3.86
C LEU A 294 2.79 10.08 2.98
N HIS A 295 3.70 11.06 2.97
CA HIS A 295 4.97 10.93 2.24
C HIS A 295 5.85 9.79 2.76
N ARG A 296 5.95 9.60 4.09
CA ARG A 296 6.70 8.47 4.68
C ARG A 296 6.07 7.12 4.30
N ALA A 297 4.74 7.02 4.35
CA ALA A 297 4.01 5.83 3.92
C ALA A 297 4.25 5.54 2.44
N ALA A 298 4.12 6.56 1.57
CA ALA A 298 4.39 6.44 0.15
C ALA A 298 5.83 5.98 -0.13
N LYS A 299 6.84 6.58 0.54
CA LYS A 299 8.24 6.14 0.42
C LYS A 299 8.43 4.68 0.82
N THR A 300 7.75 4.22 1.86
CA THR A 300 7.81 2.82 2.32
C THR A 300 7.22 1.87 1.29
N ILE A 301 6.02 2.19 0.77
CA ILE A 301 5.35 1.42 -0.28
C ILE A 301 6.24 1.36 -1.54
N GLN A 302 6.78 2.50 -1.96
CA GLN A 302 7.68 2.60 -3.10
C GLN A 302 8.95 1.77 -2.91
N ALA A 303 9.55 1.78 -1.72
CA ALA A 303 10.73 0.97 -1.40
C ALA A 303 10.43 -0.53 -1.49
N VAL A 304 9.30 -0.97 -0.94
CA VAL A 304 8.85 -2.37 -1.01
C VAL A 304 8.60 -2.79 -2.46
N TRP A 305 7.92 -1.96 -3.25
CA TRP A 305 7.67 -2.23 -4.67
C TRP A 305 8.95 -2.30 -5.49
N LYS A 306 9.86 -1.31 -5.35
CA LYS A 306 11.18 -1.32 -6.00
C LYS A 306 11.96 -2.59 -5.63
N GLY A 307 11.93 -2.99 -4.35
CA GLY A 307 12.54 -4.24 -3.88
C GLY A 307 11.91 -5.51 -4.48
N PHE A 308 10.59 -5.54 -4.67
CA PHE A 308 9.92 -6.64 -5.37
C PHE A 308 10.33 -6.71 -6.85
N GLN A 309 10.36 -5.56 -7.53
CA GLN A 309 10.74 -5.46 -8.93
C GLN A 309 12.18 -5.95 -9.17
N THR A 310 13.14 -5.51 -8.35
CA THR A 310 14.54 -5.96 -8.45
C THR A 310 14.68 -7.45 -8.21
N ARG A 311 14.04 -8.00 -7.16
CA ARG A 311 14.05 -9.46 -6.91
C ARG A 311 13.44 -10.25 -8.08
N ARG A 312 12.39 -9.73 -8.71
CA ARG A 312 11.77 -10.36 -9.89
C ARG A 312 12.72 -10.34 -11.09
N GLN A 313 13.42 -9.23 -11.33
CA GLN A 313 14.44 -9.13 -12.38
C GLN A 313 15.60 -10.10 -12.13
N LEU A 314 16.14 -10.15 -10.90
CA LEU A 314 17.20 -11.10 -10.52
C LEU A 314 16.77 -12.56 -10.72
N LYS A 315 15.54 -12.92 -10.35
CA LYS A 315 15.01 -14.27 -10.61
C LYS A 315 14.94 -14.60 -12.11
N LYS A 316 14.61 -13.63 -12.98
CA LYS A 316 14.62 -13.83 -14.43
C LYS A 316 16.05 -13.99 -14.96
N ALA A 317 16.97 -13.14 -14.51
CA ALA A 317 18.39 -13.20 -14.88
C ALA A 317 19.00 -14.56 -14.48
N ASN A 318 18.79 -15.02 -13.25
CA ASN A 318 19.27 -16.33 -12.81
C ASN A 318 18.75 -17.48 -13.68
N LYS A 319 17.46 -17.47 -14.04
CA LYS A 319 16.90 -18.46 -14.97
C LYS A 319 17.56 -18.41 -16.36
N ALA A 320 17.87 -17.21 -16.86
CA ALA A 320 18.57 -17.03 -18.12
C ALA A 320 20.01 -17.58 -18.04
N PHE A 321 20.75 -17.28 -16.97
CA PHE A 321 22.09 -17.82 -16.74
C PHE A 321 22.09 -19.34 -16.66
N THR A 322 21.14 -19.96 -15.94
CA THR A 322 21.04 -21.42 -15.87
C THR A 322 20.80 -22.03 -17.25
N ARG A 323 19.94 -21.41 -18.08
CA ARG A 323 19.69 -21.86 -19.46
C ARG A 323 20.94 -21.71 -20.34
N LEU A 324 21.65 -20.59 -20.22
CA LEU A 324 22.88 -20.35 -20.96
C LEU A 324 23.96 -21.38 -20.59
N GLN A 325 24.18 -21.62 -19.30
CA GLN A 325 25.13 -22.61 -18.82
C GLN A 325 24.80 -24.02 -19.31
N LYS A 326 23.51 -24.40 -19.29
CA LYS A 326 23.05 -25.68 -19.81
C LYS A 326 23.32 -25.81 -21.31
N SER A 327 22.93 -24.81 -22.09
CA SER A 327 23.14 -24.76 -23.55
C SER A 327 24.63 -24.80 -23.91
N PHE A 328 25.47 -24.07 -23.18
CA PHE A 328 26.91 -24.07 -23.38
C PHE A 328 27.50 -25.46 -23.14
N ARG A 329 27.15 -26.11 -22.02
CA ARG A 329 27.60 -27.48 -21.70
C ARG A 329 27.14 -28.49 -22.76
N GLU A 330 25.88 -28.41 -23.20
CA GLU A 330 25.36 -29.26 -24.28
C GLU A 330 26.12 -29.05 -25.59
N LYS A 331 26.38 -27.79 -25.98
CA LYS A 331 27.14 -27.45 -27.18
C LYS A 331 28.58 -27.93 -27.11
N GLN A 332 29.20 -27.87 -25.93
CA GLN A 332 30.54 -28.39 -25.70
C GLN A 332 30.58 -29.90 -25.90
N VAL A 333 29.67 -30.65 -25.25
CA VAL A 333 29.55 -32.10 -25.43
C VAL A 333 29.34 -32.48 -26.90
N GLN A 334 28.49 -31.74 -27.63
CA GLN A 334 28.27 -31.99 -29.06
C GLN A 334 29.53 -31.74 -29.91
N ARG A 335 30.33 -30.72 -29.57
CA ARG A 335 31.60 -30.46 -30.26
C ARG A 335 32.60 -31.57 -30.03
N ASP A 336 32.71 -32.05 -28.80
CA ASP A 336 33.62 -33.13 -28.43
C ASP A 336 33.22 -34.43 -29.16
N LEU A 337 31.93 -34.79 -29.15
CA LEU A 337 31.40 -35.93 -29.92
C LEU A 337 31.64 -35.81 -31.43
N HIS A 338 31.51 -34.60 -31.99
CA HIS A 338 31.82 -34.38 -33.40
C HIS A 338 33.30 -34.54 -33.71
N ALA A 339 34.18 -34.06 -32.82
CA ALA A 339 35.62 -34.20 -32.96
C ALA A 339 36.05 -35.67 -32.87
N GLU A 340 35.48 -36.44 -31.94
CA GLU A 340 35.71 -37.89 -31.83
C GLU A 340 35.28 -38.63 -33.09
N LYS A 341 34.06 -38.40 -33.58
CA LYS A 341 33.57 -39.02 -34.83
C LYS A 341 34.45 -38.69 -36.03
N GLU A 342 34.95 -37.46 -36.13
CA GLU A 342 35.87 -37.08 -37.20
C GLU A 342 37.24 -37.75 -37.06
N ARG A 343 37.73 -37.99 -35.83
CA ARG A 343 38.94 -38.80 -35.60
C ARG A 343 38.72 -40.25 -36.01
N GLU A 344 37.65 -40.89 -35.53
CA GLU A 344 37.27 -42.27 -35.91
C GLU A 344 37.16 -42.41 -37.42
N ARG A 345 36.55 -41.42 -38.09
CA ARG A 345 36.41 -41.40 -39.55
C ARG A 345 37.76 -41.32 -40.26
N ARG A 346 38.70 -40.51 -39.76
CA ARG A 346 40.06 -40.40 -40.33
C ARG A 346 40.85 -41.68 -40.13
N GLU A 347 40.76 -42.28 -38.95
CA GLU A 347 41.39 -43.56 -38.66
C GLU A 347 40.85 -44.67 -39.57
N LEU A 348 39.54 -44.75 -39.73
CA LEU A 348 38.90 -45.69 -40.65
C LEU A 348 39.35 -45.46 -42.10
N GLN A 349 39.40 -44.21 -42.55
CA GLN A 349 39.90 -43.89 -43.90
C GLN A 349 41.36 -44.33 -44.08
N HIS A 350 42.21 -44.11 -43.08
CA HIS A 350 43.60 -44.56 -43.11
C HIS A 350 43.69 -46.08 -43.17
N GLN A 351 42.96 -46.79 -42.32
CA GLN A 351 42.89 -48.26 -42.33
C GLN A 351 42.43 -48.80 -43.69
N LEU A 352 41.38 -48.20 -44.29
CA LEU A 352 40.91 -48.58 -45.62
C LEU A 352 41.96 -48.33 -46.71
N LEU A 353 42.70 -47.23 -46.64
CA LEU A 353 43.78 -46.95 -47.60
C LEU A 353 44.92 -47.96 -47.48
N VAL A 354 45.33 -48.30 -46.24
CA VAL A 354 46.37 -49.30 -45.97
C VAL A 354 45.91 -50.68 -46.46
N SER A 355 44.69 -51.09 -46.11
CA SER A 355 44.08 -52.35 -46.56
C SER A 355 44.01 -52.44 -48.09
N ARG A 356 43.62 -51.35 -48.78
CA ARG A 356 43.65 -51.29 -50.26
C ARG A 356 45.05 -51.46 -50.82
N ARG A 357 46.07 -50.80 -50.24
CA ARG A 357 47.47 -50.94 -50.68
C ARG A 357 47.97 -52.37 -50.49
N GLN A 358 47.66 -52.99 -49.34
CA GLN A 358 47.99 -54.39 -49.07
C GLN A 358 47.30 -55.33 -50.06
N ALA A 359 46.01 -55.15 -50.32
CA ALA A 359 45.26 -55.95 -51.30
C ALA A 359 45.83 -55.83 -52.72
N ILE A 360 46.23 -54.61 -53.14
CA ILE A 360 46.90 -54.40 -54.43
C ILE A 360 48.24 -55.14 -54.48
N ARG A 361 49.06 -55.04 -53.43
CA ARG A 361 50.35 -55.76 -53.34
C ARG A 361 50.15 -57.27 -53.40
N GLN A 362 49.22 -57.82 -52.62
CA GLN A 362 48.89 -59.24 -52.63
C GLN A 362 48.39 -59.71 -54.00
N THR A 363 47.56 -58.90 -54.67
CA THR A 363 47.08 -59.23 -56.02
C THR A 363 48.23 -59.25 -57.03
N ARG A 364 49.14 -58.26 -56.97
CA ARG A 364 50.33 -58.20 -57.83
C ARG A 364 51.28 -59.36 -57.56
N GLN A 365 51.50 -59.71 -56.29
CA GLN A 365 52.34 -60.86 -55.93
C GLN A 365 51.76 -62.16 -56.51
N LYS A 366 50.46 -62.42 -56.31
CA LYS A 366 49.78 -63.59 -56.90
C LYS A 366 49.87 -63.63 -58.43
N GLN A 367 49.80 -62.47 -59.09
CA GLN A 367 49.99 -62.38 -60.54
C GLN A 367 51.42 -62.72 -60.94
N LEU A 368 52.43 -62.21 -60.22
CA LEU A 368 53.84 -62.53 -60.46
C LEU A 368 54.10 -64.02 -60.24
N ASP A 369 53.67 -64.58 -59.11
CA ASP A 369 53.84 -66.00 -58.78
C ASP A 369 53.23 -66.89 -59.88
N MET A 370 52.04 -66.53 -60.38
CA MET A 370 51.38 -67.25 -61.47
C MET A 370 52.14 -67.15 -62.80
N ILE A 371 52.66 -65.96 -63.15
CA ILE A 371 53.49 -65.77 -64.36
C ILE A 371 54.79 -66.57 -64.25
N THR A 372 55.44 -66.60 -63.08
CA THR A 372 56.70 -67.34 -62.87
C THR A 372 56.54 -68.86 -62.96
N ALA A 373 55.36 -69.40 -62.63
CA ALA A 373 55.09 -70.83 -62.67
C ALA A 373 54.66 -71.36 -64.06
N MET A 374 54.36 -70.47 -65.01
CA MET A 374 53.87 -70.84 -66.35
C MET A 374 55.00 -70.90 -67.40
N ALA A 375 54.82 -71.75 -68.40
CA ALA A 375 55.71 -71.77 -69.57
C ALA A 375 55.54 -70.47 -70.42
N PRO A 376 56.62 -69.89 -70.97
CA PRO A 376 56.58 -68.60 -71.68
C PRO A 376 55.52 -68.50 -72.78
N GLY A 377 55.31 -69.55 -73.57
CA GLY A 377 54.30 -69.56 -74.64
C GLY A 377 52.84 -69.52 -74.18
N LYS A 378 52.54 -69.69 -72.88
CA LYS A 378 51.18 -69.63 -72.31
C LYS A 378 50.88 -68.31 -71.60
N VAL A 379 51.88 -67.44 -71.43
CA VAL A 379 51.75 -66.17 -70.68
C VAL A 379 50.80 -65.21 -71.40
N ASP A 380 50.90 -65.08 -72.72
CA ASP A 380 50.06 -64.16 -73.50
C ASP A 380 48.57 -64.53 -73.46
N ALA A 381 48.25 -65.82 -73.57
CA ALA A 381 46.88 -66.32 -73.46
C ALA A 381 46.28 -66.03 -72.07
N TYR A 382 47.06 -66.21 -71.00
CA TYR A 382 46.65 -65.87 -69.64
C TYR A 382 46.41 -64.37 -69.45
N LEU A 383 47.31 -63.51 -69.97
CA LEU A 383 47.16 -62.06 -69.91
C LEU A 383 45.90 -61.59 -70.64
N GLN A 384 45.60 -62.16 -71.81
CA GLN A 384 44.35 -61.87 -72.55
C GLN A 384 43.10 -62.28 -71.75
N MET A 385 43.08 -63.47 -71.14
CA MET A 385 41.96 -63.90 -70.29
C MET A 385 41.78 -62.99 -69.06
N SER A 386 42.87 -62.56 -68.43
CA SER A 386 42.86 -61.62 -67.31
C SER A 386 42.32 -60.24 -67.73
N GLN A 387 42.69 -59.75 -68.91
CA GLN A 387 42.15 -58.51 -69.48
C GLN A 387 40.64 -58.62 -69.75
N ILE A 388 40.17 -59.73 -70.33
CA ILE A 388 38.74 -59.98 -70.56
C ILE A 388 37.98 -60.01 -69.22
N ALA A 389 38.49 -60.74 -68.22
CA ALA A 389 37.87 -60.81 -66.89
C ALA A 389 37.85 -59.44 -66.18
N ALA A 390 38.91 -58.63 -66.33
CA ALA A 390 38.96 -57.27 -65.82
C ALA A 390 37.95 -56.34 -66.54
N ALA A 391 37.83 -56.47 -67.86
CA ALA A 391 36.86 -55.71 -68.66
C ALA A 391 35.42 -56.02 -68.23
N VAL A 392 35.07 -57.29 -68.00
CA VAL A 392 33.74 -57.69 -67.50
C VAL A 392 33.46 -57.06 -66.12
N LYS A 393 34.44 -57.08 -65.20
CA LYS A 393 34.30 -56.45 -63.87
C LYS A 393 34.13 -54.93 -63.96
N LEU A 394 34.89 -54.27 -64.83
CA LEU A 394 34.78 -52.83 -65.07
C LEU A 394 33.42 -52.47 -65.66
N GLN A 395 32.96 -53.21 -66.67
CA GLN A 395 31.65 -53.02 -67.29
C GLN A 395 30.51 -53.24 -66.29
N ALA A 396 30.57 -54.30 -65.46
CA ALA A 396 29.58 -54.54 -64.41
C ALA A 396 29.56 -53.41 -63.38
N ARG A 397 30.73 -52.93 -62.94
CA ARG A 397 30.84 -51.80 -62.01
C ARG A 397 30.33 -50.50 -62.62
N TRP A 398 30.62 -50.26 -63.89
CA TRP A 398 30.15 -49.08 -64.64
C TRP A 398 28.62 -49.08 -64.81
N ARG A 399 28.03 -50.21 -65.22
CA ARG A 399 26.57 -50.41 -65.26
C ARG A 399 25.96 -50.13 -63.88
N GLY A 400 26.57 -50.63 -62.81
CA GLY A 400 26.14 -50.34 -61.44
C GLY A 400 26.27 -48.88 -61.02
N ILE A 401 27.30 -48.16 -61.48
CA ILE A 401 27.45 -46.71 -61.23
C ILE A 401 26.33 -45.94 -61.93
N ILE A 402 26.02 -46.27 -63.18
CA ILE A 402 24.94 -45.66 -63.93
C ILE A 402 23.60 -45.85 -63.21
N GLU A 403 23.28 -47.07 -62.78
CA GLU A 403 22.02 -47.35 -62.08
C GLU A 403 21.94 -46.66 -60.71
N ARG A 404 23.05 -46.60 -59.95
CA ARG A 404 23.08 -45.83 -58.69
C ARG A 404 22.91 -44.33 -58.91
N ARG A 405 23.44 -43.77 -60.01
CA ARG A 405 23.20 -42.37 -60.39
C ARG A 405 21.73 -42.13 -60.71
N LYS A 406 21.10 -43.02 -61.49
CA LYS A 406 19.66 -42.95 -61.78
C LYS A 406 18.83 -43.06 -60.51
N LEU A 407 19.18 -43.95 -59.58
CA LEU A 407 18.53 -44.07 -58.28
C LEU A 407 18.70 -42.81 -57.43
N GLY A 408 19.90 -42.23 -57.39
CA GLY A 408 20.17 -40.98 -56.69
C GLY A 408 19.32 -39.83 -57.23
N LEU A 409 19.16 -39.74 -58.56
CA LEU A 409 18.27 -38.77 -59.19
C LEU A 409 16.81 -39.01 -58.79
N ARG A 410 16.33 -40.27 -58.81
CA ARG A 410 14.98 -40.65 -58.35
C ARG A 410 14.73 -40.32 -56.88
N GLN A 411 15.74 -40.48 -56.03
CA GLN A 411 15.66 -40.12 -54.61
C GLN A 411 15.62 -38.60 -54.41
N ALA A 412 16.42 -37.85 -55.18
CA ALA A 412 16.42 -36.39 -55.14
C ALA A 412 15.06 -35.82 -55.58
N THR A 413 14.49 -36.33 -56.67
CA THR A 413 13.15 -35.91 -57.12
C THR A 413 12.08 -36.29 -56.08
N ALA A 414 12.13 -37.49 -55.50
CA ALA A 414 11.20 -37.88 -54.43
C ALA A 414 11.31 -36.97 -53.19
N LYS A 415 12.53 -36.52 -52.83
CA LYS A 415 12.74 -35.57 -51.74
C LYS A 415 12.17 -34.19 -52.06
N GLN A 416 12.36 -33.70 -53.28
CA GLN A 416 11.77 -32.43 -53.75
C GLN A 416 10.24 -32.48 -53.72
N VAL A 417 9.64 -33.57 -54.22
CA VAL A 417 8.17 -33.76 -54.19
C VAL A 417 7.65 -33.80 -52.76
N ARG A 418 8.30 -34.52 -51.85
CA ARG A 418 7.93 -34.51 -50.42
C ARG A 418 8.03 -33.12 -49.79
N ALA A 419 9.07 -32.36 -50.11
CA ALA A 419 9.22 -31.00 -49.63
C ALA A 419 8.10 -30.09 -50.18
N ALA A 420 7.79 -30.20 -51.48
CA ALA A 420 6.69 -29.47 -52.11
C ALA A 420 5.35 -29.79 -51.46
N ILE A 421 5.05 -31.06 -51.19
CA ILE A 421 3.82 -31.48 -50.49
C ILE A 421 3.74 -30.86 -49.08
N THR A 422 4.85 -30.83 -48.34
CA THR A 422 4.90 -30.22 -47.01
C THR A 422 4.59 -28.73 -47.07
N ILE A 423 5.24 -28.00 -48.00
CA ILE A 423 4.99 -26.56 -48.21
C ILE A 423 3.53 -26.33 -48.60
N GLN A 424 3.01 -27.08 -49.58
CA GLN A 424 1.63 -26.99 -50.03
C GLN A 424 0.63 -27.25 -48.88
N ARG A 425 0.89 -28.24 -48.01
CA ARG A 425 0.04 -28.51 -46.84
C ARG A 425 0.05 -27.37 -45.82
N VAL A 426 1.21 -26.74 -45.59
CA VAL A 426 1.33 -25.61 -44.67
C VAL A 426 0.60 -24.39 -45.23
N VAL A 427 0.81 -24.08 -46.51
CA VAL A 427 0.13 -22.96 -47.19
C VAL A 427 -1.38 -23.16 -47.21
N ARG A 428 -1.88 -24.36 -47.55
CA ARG A 428 -3.32 -24.66 -47.52
C ARG A 428 -3.90 -24.50 -46.11
N ARG A 429 -3.20 -24.94 -45.06
CA ARG A 429 -3.62 -24.71 -43.66
C ARG A 429 -3.64 -23.23 -43.30
N PHE A 430 -2.65 -22.46 -43.74
CA PHE A 430 -2.58 -21.02 -43.52
C PHE A 430 -3.74 -20.29 -44.22
N LEU A 431 -4.00 -20.61 -45.48
CA LEU A 431 -5.13 -20.06 -46.24
C LEU A 431 -6.47 -20.43 -45.61
N LYS A 432 -6.64 -21.67 -45.15
CA LYS A 432 -7.84 -22.10 -44.42
C LYS A 432 -8.04 -21.28 -43.13
N ARG A 433 -6.98 -21.05 -42.35
CA ARG A 433 -7.05 -20.18 -41.16
C ARG A 433 -7.40 -18.73 -41.51
N LEU A 434 -6.93 -18.23 -42.66
CA LEU A 434 -7.27 -16.89 -43.15
C LEU A 434 -8.74 -16.80 -43.56
N GLU A 435 -9.27 -17.82 -44.23
CA GLU A 435 -10.69 -17.91 -44.56
C GLU A 435 -11.57 -18.06 -43.32
N GLU A 436 -11.18 -18.88 -42.35
CA GLU A 436 -11.86 -19.00 -41.04
C GLU A 436 -11.90 -17.65 -40.32
N LYS A 437 -10.79 -16.90 -40.29
CA LYS A 437 -10.74 -15.54 -39.74
C LYS A 437 -11.60 -14.52 -40.50
N LYS A 438 -11.80 -14.70 -41.81
CA LYS A 438 -12.71 -13.85 -42.61
C LYS A 438 -14.17 -14.25 -42.42
N ARG A 439 -14.46 -15.52 -42.12
CA ARG A 439 -15.80 -16.06 -41.88
C ARG A 439 -16.29 -15.85 -40.46
N GLU A 440 -15.40 -15.69 -39.48
CA GLU A 440 -15.76 -15.10 -38.19
C GLU A 440 -16.37 -13.72 -38.47
N PRO A 441 -17.69 -13.50 -38.22
CA PRO A 441 -18.22 -12.15 -38.21
C PRO A 441 -17.35 -11.34 -37.25
N LEU A 442 -17.19 -10.04 -37.49
CA LEU A 442 -16.59 -9.12 -36.52
C LEU A 442 -17.47 -9.09 -35.25
N LEU A 443 -17.45 -10.18 -34.48
CA LEU A 443 -17.93 -10.25 -33.12
C LEU A 443 -17.06 -9.24 -32.41
N PHE A 444 -17.68 -8.10 -32.12
CA PHE A 444 -17.17 -7.07 -31.24
C PHE A 444 -16.53 -7.78 -30.04
N ARG A 445 -15.19 -7.90 -30.03
CA ARG A 445 -14.51 -8.44 -28.87
C ARG A 445 -14.72 -7.41 -27.78
N PRO A 446 -15.40 -7.77 -26.67
CA PRO A 446 -15.54 -6.83 -25.58
C PRO A 446 -14.14 -6.40 -25.14
N PRO A 447 -13.94 -5.10 -24.82
CA PRO A 447 -12.66 -4.62 -24.33
C PRO A 447 -12.21 -5.47 -23.13
N PRO A 448 -10.90 -5.75 -23.01
CA PRO A 448 -10.37 -6.60 -21.96
C PRO A 448 -10.77 -6.06 -20.58
N GLY A 449 -11.43 -6.90 -19.77
CA GLY A 449 -11.95 -6.54 -18.45
C GLY A 449 -13.47 -6.43 -18.36
N LEU A 450 -14.21 -6.54 -19.47
CA LEU A 450 -15.67 -6.63 -19.46
C LEU A 450 -16.12 -8.11 -19.36
N THR A 451 -15.88 -8.74 -18.20
CA THR A 451 -16.49 -10.04 -17.87
C THR A 451 -18.00 -9.86 -17.64
N ASP A 452 -18.80 -10.92 -17.78
CA ASP A 452 -20.25 -10.83 -17.56
C ASP A 452 -20.60 -10.40 -16.12
N GLU A 453 -19.80 -10.80 -15.14
CA GLU A 453 -19.88 -10.31 -13.77
C GLU A 453 -19.66 -8.79 -13.69
N ARG A 454 -18.62 -8.29 -14.37
CA ARG A 454 -18.33 -6.86 -14.40
C ARG A 454 -19.41 -6.07 -15.13
N ARG A 455 -20.04 -6.66 -16.13
CA ARG A 455 -21.19 -6.07 -16.84
C ARG A 455 -22.38 -5.90 -15.89
N VAL A 456 -22.69 -6.92 -15.10
CA VAL A 456 -23.78 -6.87 -14.10
C VAL A 456 -23.49 -5.83 -13.02
N ASP A 457 -22.24 -5.74 -12.54
CA ASP A 457 -21.84 -4.72 -11.57
C ASP A 457 -21.97 -3.31 -12.13
N LEU A 458 -21.50 -3.09 -13.36
CA LEU A 458 -21.63 -1.80 -14.03
C LEU A 458 -23.09 -1.44 -14.26
N GLN A 459 -23.92 -2.41 -14.64
CA GLN A 459 -25.35 -2.21 -14.81
C GLN A 459 -26.01 -1.82 -13.47
N ARG A 460 -25.69 -2.52 -12.38
CA ARG A 460 -26.16 -2.19 -11.03
C ARG A 460 -25.72 -0.79 -10.61
N THR A 461 -24.50 -0.39 -10.94
CA THR A 461 -23.97 0.95 -10.64
C THR A 461 -24.70 2.02 -11.44
N ILE A 462 -24.99 1.76 -12.72
CA ILE A 462 -25.76 2.66 -13.59
C ILE A 462 -27.20 2.80 -13.07
N ASP A 463 -27.82 1.69 -12.68
CA ASP A 463 -29.20 1.67 -12.19
C ASP A 463 -29.31 2.42 -10.85
N GLN A 464 -28.40 2.18 -9.90
CA GLN A 464 -28.30 2.96 -8.65
C GLN A 464 -28.09 4.46 -8.91
N HIS A 465 -27.28 4.80 -9.92
CA HIS A 465 -27.05 6.19 -10.27
C HIS A 465 -28.28 6.84 -10.91
N ARG A 466 -29.04 6.11 -11.74
CA ARG A 466 -30.31 6.54 -12.34
C ARG A 466 -31.43 6.69 -11.31
N GLU A 467 -31.49 5.81 -10.32
CA GLU A 467 -32.40 5.92 -9.18
C GLU A 467 -32.07 7.14 -8.33
N ALA A 468 -30.79 7.40 -8.07
CA ALA A 468 -30.34 8.59 -7.35
C ALA A 468 -30.50 9.90 -8.15
N HIS A 469 -30.54 9.82 -9.49
CA HIS A 469 -30.65 10.97 -10.38
C HIS A 469 -31.73 10.72 -11.45
N PRO A 470 -33.02 10.80 -11.08
CA PRO A 470 -34.11 10.63 -12.03
C PRO A 470 -33.98 11.66 -13.16
N PRO A 471 -34.18 11.24 -14.42
CA PRO A 471 -34.02 12.14 -15.56
C PRO A 471 -35.00 13.29 -15.44
N LYS A 472 -34.47 14.52 -15.34
CA LYS A 472 -35.29 15.73 -15.44
C LYS A 472 -36.03 15.67 -16.77
N GLN A 473 -37.34 15.87 -16.76
CA GLN A 473 -38.10 16.04 -18.01
C GLN A 473 -37.62 17.34 -18.66
N LEU A 474 -36.73 17.22 -19.64
CA LEU A 474 -36.16 18.34 -20.39
C LEU A 474 -37.06 18.62 -21.60
N SER A 475 -37.20 19.90 -21.96
CA SER A 475 -37.86 20.27 -23.21
C SER A 475 -37.08 19.70 -24.41
N ARG A 476 -37.78 19.42 -25.52
CA ARG A 476 -37.19 18.83 -26.73
C ARG A 476 -36.00 19.64 -27.30
N GLN A 477 -36.04 20.95 -27.14
CA GLN A 477 -34.97 21.86 -27.57
C GLN A 477 -33.70 21.66 -26.74
N LEU A 478 -33.82 21.59 -25.41
CA LEU A 478 -32.68 21.38 -24.52
C LEU A 478 -32.07 19.97 -24.67
N GLN A 479 -32.87 18.98 -25.08
CA GLN A 479 -32.35 17.66 -25.44
C GLN A 479 -31.54 17.67 -26.75
N GLN A 480 -31.94 18.49 -27.73
CA GLN A 480 -31.19 18.66 -28.97
C GLN A 480 -29.86 19.37 -28.71
N GLU A 481 -29.87 20.44 -27.91
CA GLU A 481 -28.66 21.16 -27.53
C GLU A 481 -27.65 20.25 -26.80
N LEU A 482 -28.10 19.43 -25.84
CA LEU A 482 -27.25 18.45 -25.17
C LEU A 482 -26.73 17.35 -26.11
N HIS A 483 -27.53 16.96 -27.10
CA HIS A 483 -27.10 15.99 -28.10
C HIS A 483 -25.98 16.55 -28.98
N ASP A 484 -26.15 17.80 -29.44
CA ASP A 484 -25.17 18.49 -30.28
C ASP A 484 -23.87 18.76 -29.50
N GLU A 485 -23.97 19.16 -28.23
CA GLU A 485 -22.81 19.33 -27.34
C GLU A 485 -22.05 18.01 -27.13
N ALA A 486 -22.76 16.90 -26.93
CA ALA A 486 -22.16 15.57 -26.79
C ALA A 486 -21.48 15.10 -28.09
N GLN A 487 -22.08 15.36 -29.26
CA GLN A 487 -21.48 15.06 -30.56
C GLN A 487 -20.22 15.89 -30.81
N GLU A 488 -20.22 17.17 -30.41
CA GLU A 488 -19.05 18.04 -30.54
C GLU A 488 -17.90 17.56 -29.64
N MET A 489 -18.19 17.20 -28.39
CA MET A 489 -17.20 16.62 -27.48
C MET A 489 -16.61 15.31 -28.02
N LEU A 490 -17.45 14.44 -28.58
CA LEU A 490 -17.00 13.20 -29.22
C LEU A 490 -16.11 13.49 -30.44
N GLY A 491 -16.48 14.47 -31.27
CA GLY A 491 -15.69 14.92 -32.40
C GLY A 491 -14.30 15.40 -31.99
N ARG A 492 -14.22 16.23 -30.94
CA ARG A 492 -12.96 16.71 -30.35
C ARG A 492 -12.10 15.56 -29.81
N TYR A 493 -12.71 14.59 -29.14
CA TYR A 493 -11.98 13.42 -28.66
C TYR A 493 -11.41 12.56 -29.81
N LEU A 494 -12.23 12.30 -30.84
CA LEU A 494 -11.81 11.46 -31.96
C LEU A 494 -10.69 12.10 -32.80
N SER A 495 -10.69 13.42 -32.97
CA SER A 495 -9.62 14.13 -33.68
C SER A 495 -8.29 14.06 -32.93
N VAL A 496 -8.32 14.21 -31.59
CA VAL A 496 -7.13 14.15 -30.74
C VAL A 496 -6.62 12.72 -30.54
N ARG A 497 -7.51 11.71 -30.60
CA ARG A 497 -7.16 10.29 -30.43
C ARG A 497 -6.14 9.80 -31.47
N MET A 498 -6.25 10.25 -32.72
CA MET A 498 -5.34 9.82 -33.78
C MET A 498 -3.93 10.39 -33.56
N ALA A 499 -3.82 11.65 -33.12
CA ALA A 499 -2.54 12.26 -32.75
C ALA A 499 -1.90 11.54 -31.55
N HIS A 500 -2.68 11.23 -30.50
CA HIS A 500 -2.18 10.46 -29.36
C HIS A 500 -1.68 9.07 -29.76
N ARG A 501 -2.41 8.36 -30.64
CA ARG A 501 -1.99 7.04 -31.10
C ARG A 501 -0.69 7.09 -31.90
N LYS A 502 -0.52 8.11 -32.75
CA LYS A 502 0.73 8.32 -33.51
C LYS A 502 1.90 8.63 -32.58
N ASN A 503 1.69 9.49 -31.59
CA ASN A 503 2.71 9.81 -30.58
C ASN A 503 3.07 8.59 -29.71
N TYR A 504 2.07 7.79 -29.35
CA TYR A 504 2.28 6.55 -28.60
C TYR A 504 3.11 5.54 -29.40
N GLN A 505 2.78 5.33 -30.69
CA GLN A 505 3.56 4.47 -31.57
C GLN A 505 4.99 4.97 -31.79
N ARG A 506 5.18 6.30 -31.94
CA ARG A 506 6.51 6.91 -32.02
C ARG A 506 7.31 6.65 -30.75
N ARG A 507 6.70 6.80 -29.58
CA ARG A 507 7.32 6.53 -28.28
C ARG A 507 7.69 5.05 -28.12
N GLU A 508 6.80 4.13 -28.50
CA GLU A 508 7.10 2.69 -28.45
C GLU A 508 8.24 2.32 -29.40
N ALA A 509 8.27 2.86 -30.61
CA ALA A 509 9.36 2.63 -31.56
C ALA A 509 10.70 3.18 -31.04
N LEU A 510 10.69 4.37 -30.42
CA LEU A 510 11.87 4.96 -29.80
C LEU A 510 12.36 4.12 -28.63
N LEU A 511 11.46 3.64 -27.76
CA LEU A 511 11.82 2.76 -26.64
C LEU A 511 12.43 1.45 -27.15
N ALA A 512 11.86 0.84 -28.19
CA ALA A 512 12.42 -0.36 -28.79
C ALA A 512 13.82 -0.10 -29.38
N SER A 513 14.04 1.05 -30.02
CA SER A 513 15.36 1.46 -30.52
C SER A 513 16.37 1.63 -29.39
N LEU A 514 16.00 2.32 -28.31
CA LEU A 514 16.86 2.52 -27.14
C LEU A 514 17.19 1.20 -26.43
N GLU A 515 16.24 0.26 -26.38
CA GLU A 515 16.48 -1.09 -25.87
C GLU A 515 17.50 -1.83 -26.74
N THR A 516 17.36 -1.76 -28.07
CA THR A 516 18.34 -2.38 -28.98
C THR A 516 19.73 -1.75 -28.88
N ASP A 517 19.80 -0.42 -28.72
CA ASP A 517 21.07 0.30 -28.57
C ASP A 517 21.74 -0.03 -27.21
N ALA A 518 20.94 -0.12 -26.15
CA ALA A 518 21.42 -0.51 -24.82
C ALA A 518 21.96 -1.95 -24.79
N ASP A 519 21.27 -2.88 -25.47
CA ASP A 519 21.74 -4.26 -25.62
C ASP A 519 23.05 -4.30 -26.44
N LEU A 520 23.14 -3.53 -27.52
CA LEU A 520 24.33 -3.44 -28.37
C LEU A 520 25.55 -2.86 -27.64
N LEU A 521 25.35 -1.87 -26.77
CA LEU A 521 26.40 -1.31 -25.90
C LEU A 521 26.79 -2.25 -24.77
N SER A 522 25.82 -3.00 -24.22
CA SER A 522 26.09 -3.98 -23.15
C SER A 522 26.91 -5.17 -23.65
N ASP A 523 26.70 -5.54 -24.92
CA ASP A 523 27.42 -6.62 -25.60
C ASP A 523 28.72 -6.14 -26.29
N ALA A 524 29.14 -4.89 -26.07
CA ALA A 524 30.33 -4.34 -26.72
C ALA A 524 31.63 -5.03 -26.24
N PRO A 525 32.44 -5.58 -27.18
CA PRO A 525 33.72 -6.18 -26.82
C PRO A 525 34.70 -5.12 -26.33
N LYS A 526 35.67 -5.53 -25.51
CA LYS A 526 36.77 -4.66 -25.08
C LYS A 526 37.60 -4.23 -26.30
N LEU A 527 38.17 -3.02 -26.25
CA LEU A 527 38.95 -2.46 -27.36
C LEU A 527 40.09 -3.36 -27.85
N CYS A 528 40.64 -4.20 -26.97
CA CYS A 528 41.71 -5.15 -27.28
C CYS A 528 41.25 -6.40 -28.05
N ASP A 529 39.95 -6.73 -28.00
CA ASP A 529 39.37 -7.98 -28.53
C ASP A 529 38.49 -7.73 -29.78
N LEU A 530 38.56 -6.52 -30.35
CA LEU A 530 37.74 -6.10 -31.49
C LEU A 530 38.12 -6.85 -32.78
N THR A 531 37.11 -7.42 -33.44
CA THR A 531 37.25 -7.94 -34.80
C THR A 531 36.54 -7.04 -35.82
N ASP A 532 36.94 -7.06 -37.10
CA ASP A 532 36.30 -6.27 -38.18
C ASP A 532 34.79 -6.51 -38.29
N ARG A 533 34.32 -7.70 -37.89
CA ARG A 533 32.89 -8.06 -37.87
C ARG A 533 32.12 -7.32 -36.77
N ASP A 534 32.79 -6.98 -35.68
CA ASP A 534 32.18 -6.23 -34.59
C ASP A 534 32.10 -4.74 -34.94
N MET A 535 33.05 -4.21 -35.70
CA MET A 535 32.96 -2.84 -36.24
C MET A 535 31.69 -2.61 -37.07
N HIS A 536 31.31 -3.59 -37.89
CA HIS A 536 30.08 -3.51 -38.69
C HIS A 536 28.77 -3.47 -37.88
N LYS A 537 28.79 -3.91 -36.61
CA LYS A 537 27.61 -3.85 -35.73
C LYS A 537 27.37 -2.45 -35.16
N PHE A 538 28.44 -1.69 -34.96
CA PHE A 538 28.38 -0.33 -34.39
C PHE A 538 28.31 0.77 -35.47
N THR A 539 28.45 0.40 -36.75
CA THR A 539 28.27 1.33 -37.87
C THR A 539 26.83 1.31 -38.37
N SER A 540 26.22 2.48 -38.47
CA SER A 540 24.94 2.64 -39.19
C SER A 540 25.11 2.26 -40.66
N HIS A 541 24.13 1.56 -41.22
CA HIS A 541 24.09 1.21 -42.64
C HIS A 541 23.69 2.41 -43.52
N SER A 542 23.22 3.50 -42.90
CA SER A 542 22.89 4.74 -43.58
C SER A 542 24.14 5.59 -43.78
N ALA A 543 24.54 5.78 -45.04
CA ALA A 543 25.69 6.58 -45.42
C ALA A 543 25.71 8.02 -44.85
N PRO A 544 24.61 8.80 -44.87
CA PRO A 544 24.62 10.16 -44.30
C PRO A 544 24.81 10.16 -42.78
N ILE A 545 24.20 9.21 -42.07
CA ILE A 545 24.33 9.08 -40.61
C ILE A 545 25.77 8.66 -40.24
N ALA A 546 26.33 7.69 -40.98
CA ALA A 546 27.72 7.26 -40.79
C ALA A 546 28.72 8.39 -41.08
N ALA A 547 28.49 9.19 -42.13
CA ALA A 547 29.34 10.32 -42.48
C ALA A 547 29.29 11.45 -41.43
N LYS A 548 28.10 11.81 -40.93
CA LYS A 548 27.95 12.81 -39.85
C LYS A 548 28.55 12.31 -38.54
N ALA A 549 28.35 11.04 -38.19
CA ALA A 549 28.98 10.44 -37.02
C ALA A 549 30.52 10.50 -37.09
N LEU A 550 31.09 10.22 -38.27
CA LEU A 550 32.53 10.31 -38.51
C LEU A 550 33.04 11.76 -38.46
N ALA A 551 32.26 12.73 -38.97
CA ALA A 551 32.59 14.15 -38.86
C ALA A 551 32.58 14.63 -37.40
N ASN A 552 31.53 14.29 -36.64
CA ASN A 552 31.42 14.62 -35.22
C ASN A 552 32.55 13.97 -34.40
N HIS A 553 32.91 12.72 -34.69
CA HIS A 553 34.03 12.05 -34.04
C HIS A 553 35.36 12.75 -34.32
N LYS A 554 35.62 13.16 -35.58
CA LYS A 554 36.81 13.94 -35.93
C LYS A 554 36.84 15.28 -35.19
N GLU A 555 35.71 15.97 -35.11
CA GLU A 555 35.56 17.22 -34.36
C GLU A 555 35.89 17.02 -32.86
N GLN A 556 35.32 15.98 -32.23
CA GLN A 556 35.60 15.63 -30.84
C GLN A 556 37.09 15.27 -30.61
N MET A 557 37.70 14.49 -31.50
CA MET A 557 39.12 14.13 -31.40
C MET A 557 40.04 15.33 -31.58
N LEU A 558 39.67 16.29 -32.43
CA LEU A 558 40.37 17.56 -32.56
C LEU A 558 40.22 18.40 -31.28
N MET A 559 39.03 18.47 -30.69
CA MET A 559 38.77 19.18 -29.44
C MET A 559 39.54 18.59 -28.26
N LEU A 560 39.62 17.26 -28.15
CA LEU A 560 40.38 16.58 -27.10
C LEU A 560 41.88 16.91 -27.16
N ARG A 561 42.44 17.09 -28.37
CA ARG A 561 43.84 17.46 -28.61
C ARG A 561 44.15 18.95 -28.35
N GLN A 562 43.14 19.80 -28.17
CA GLN A 562 43.37 21.21 -27.87
C GLN A 562 43.84 21.43 -26.43
N PRO A 563 44.66 22.46 -26.17
CA PRO A 563 45.04 22.88 -24.82
C PRO A 563 43.82 23.24 -23.95
N TRP A 564 43.93 23.04 -22.63
CA TRP A 564 42.82 23.20 -21.67
C TRP A 564 42.15 24.58 -21.72
N TRP A 565 42.90 25.65 -22.02
CA TRP A 565 42.40 27.02 -22.08
C TRP A 565 41.50 27.30 -23.30
N LYS A 566 41.61 26.51 -24.39
CA LYS A 566 40.66 26.57 -25.52
C LYS A 566 39.38 25.76 -25.28
N LYS A 567 39.35 24.91 -24.25
CA LYS A 567 38.18 24.11 -23.84
C LYS A 567 37.22 24.89 -22.94
N LEU A 568 37.64 26.04 -22.40
CA LEU A 568 36.83 26.92 -21.53
C LEU A 568 35.72 27.68 -22.28
N ASN A 569 35.91 27.97 -23.58
CA ASN A 569 34.92 28.66 -24.41
C ASN A 569 34.01 27.71 -25.20
N ALA A 570 34.23 26.39 -25.09
CA ALA A 570 33.32 25.39 -25.63
C ALA A 570 32.22 25.14 -24.58
N GLY A 571 31.29 26.10 -24.49
CA GLY A 571 30.08 25.93 -23.68
C GLY A 571 29.38 24.64 -24.06
N GLU A 572 28.77 23.98 -23.07
CA GLU A 572 27.86 22.86 -23.28
C GLU A 572 26.88 23.26 -24.39
N ARG A 573 26.87 22.52 -25.52
CA ARG A 573 25.82 22.67 -26.53
C ARG A 573 24.49 22.59 -25.79
N THR A 574 23.69 23.64 -25.83
CA THR A 574 22.37 23.65 -25.20
C THR A 574 21.48 22.63 -25.90
N ASP A 575 20.60 21.97 -25.14
CA ASP A 575 19.68 20.96 -25.68
C ASP A 575 18.85 21.47 -26.88
N GLU A 576 18.64 22.79 -26.95
CA GLU A 576 17.97 23.49 -28.07
C GLU A 576 18.75 23.45 -29.39
N GLU A 577 20.09 23.46 -29.36
CA GLU A 577 20.93 23.33 -30.58
C GLU A 577 20.99 21.87 -31.08
N ALA A 578 20.80 20.90 -30.18
CA ALA A 578 20.77 19.47 -30.52
C ALA A 578 19.42 19.04 -31.14
N GLU A 579 18.30 19.67 -30.75
CA GLU A 579 16.98 19.42 -31.34
C GLU A 579 16.86 19.97 -32.78
N GLN A 580 17.47 21.12 -33.09
CA GLN A 580 17.46 21.69 -34.44
C GLN A 580 18.18 20.83 -35.49
N ASP A 581 19.23 20.10 -35.11
CA ASP A 581 19.95 19.15 -35.98
C ASP A 581 19.15 17.84 -36.18
N TYR A 582 18.20 17.52 -35.29
CA TYR A 582 17.33 16.35 -35.40
C TYR A 582 16.12 16.61 -36.32
N ASP A 583 15.53 17.81 -36.26
CA ASP A 583 14.38 18.19 -37.09
C ASP A 583 14.76 18.55 -38.52
N SER A 584 15.99 19.01 -38.77
CA SER A 584 16.51 19.26 -40.13
C SER A 584 16.78 17.99 -40.95
N ASN A 585 16.70 16.80 -40.34
CA ASN A 585 16.89 15.49 -41.00
C ASN A 585 15.56 14.76 -41.36
N ILE A 586 14.41 15.44 -41.27
CA ILE A 586 13.08 14.87 -41.61
C ILE A 586 12.49 15.47 -42.92
N LEU A 587 13.24 16.30 -43.64
CA LEU A 587 12.99 16.62 -45.05
C LEU A 587 13.96 15.84 -45.94
#